data_AF-A0A9D2F8H1-F1
#
_entry.id   AF-A0A9D2F8H1-F1
#
_cell.length_a   1.000
_cell.length_b   1.000
_cell.length_c   1.000
_cell.angle_alpha   90.00
_cell.angle_beta   90.00
_cell.angle_gamma   90.00
#
_symmetry.space_group_name_H-M   'P 1'
#
loop_
_entity.id
_entity.type
_entity.pdbx_description
1 polymer ?
#
loop_
_entity_poly.entity_id
_entity_poly.type
_entity_poly.pdbx_seq_one_letter_code
_entity_poly.pdbx_strand_id
1 'polypeptide(L)'
;MAHVQKFTKGNMQGLSIHLDRKTENHSNEDIDNERTHLNYDLCEKEGDTLSRMNERLDEVYCMDRKDVKACCEWVVTLPESLKDASHEHQRTFFENTYEFLSDRYGGEQNVISANVHNDETTPHMHFDFIPVVWDAKKEREKVSAKEVLTRAELKNFHTELDRHLKERIPEIYQEGILNDKTIGIENIHSLKKHSAEIEEQKKVMAADLKRFKKPKDVFDKVDGNAEKKTVGIMNKKEVVVLLKKDYENLGVLAKSSIKSDYQFENYKSVAENKIGDLEKSKKGLEGKIERLEQKNTYLEREKQLIKSDKIHQQRNAVVYKSILEDKEPDLEISESEFKGRLILHSLERDGMPKDKAEGLNWLEILEENKINQTIPQNRLGKAMDKLKSFLEKFIKRVKTADFSLDGLKEKDKEINQQTKRKKSKSYDMER
;
A
#
# COMPACT_ATOMS: atom_id res chain seq x y z
N MET A 1 4.23 4.08 0.03
CA MET A 1 5.05 5.00 0.87
C MET A 1 4.89 6.40 0.33
N ALA A 2 4.92 7.45 1.15
CA ALA A 2 4.83 8.83 0.66
C ALA A 2 5.94 9.72 1.26
N HIS A 3 6.48 10.63 0.47
CA HIS A 3 7.54 11.55 0.89
C HIS A 3 7.29 12.93 0.28
N VAL A 4 7.64 13.99 1.00
CA VAL A 4 7.49 15.37 0.53
C VAL A 4 8.81 16.11 0.42
N GLN A 5 9.01 16.77 -0.72
CA GLN A 5 10.16 17.63 -0.99
C GLN A 5 9.71 19.06 -1.29
N LYS A 6 10.59 20.04 -0.99
CA LYS A 6 10.32 21.47 -1.17
C LYS A 6 11.31 22.07 -2.17
N PHE A 7 10.78 22.65 -3.24
CA PHE A 7 11.57 23.15 -4.36
C PHE A 7 11.53 24.67 -4.47
N THR A 8 12.67 25.25 -4.84
CA THR A 8 12.73 26.67 -5.23
C THR A 8 12.30 26.82 -6.69
N LYS A 9 11.90 28.03 -7.13
CA LYS A 9 11.57 28.29 -8.54
C LYS A 9 12.68 27.83 -9.49
N GLY A 10 13.95 28.03 -9.13
CA GLY A 10 15.09 27.61 -9.94
C GLY A 10 15.27 26.09 -10.06
N ASN A 11 14.73 25.30 -9.11
CA ASN A 11 14.78 23.83 -9.21
C ASN A 11 13.69 23.28 -10.15
N MET A 12 12.61 24.03 -10.36
CA MET A 12 11.42 23.54 -11.07
C MET A 12 11.65 23.31 -12.56
N GLN A 13 12.62 23.98 -13.18
CA GLN A 13 12.96 23.74 -14.59
C GLN A 13 13.49 22.31 -14.80
N GLY A 14 14.44 21.87 -13.97
CA GLY A 14 14.97 20.51 -14.03
C GLY A 14 13.92 19.48 -13.61
N LEU A 15 13.13 19.79 -12.59
CA LEU A 15 12.06 18.91 -12.13
C LEU A 15 10.99 18.69 -13.20
N SER A 16 10.51 19.76 -13.86
CA SER A 16 9.53 19.66 -14.95
C SER A 16 10.04 18.84 -16.14
N ILE A 17 11.33 18.87 -16.47
CA ILE A 17 11.89 17.98 -17.52
C ILE A 17 11.73 16.50 -17.12
N HIS A 18 11.96 16.18 -15.85
CA HIS A 18 11.81 14.83 -15.33
C HIS A 18 10.34 14.41 -15.26
N LEU A 19 9.48 15.23 -14.64
CA LEU A 19 8.05 14.96 -14.46
C LEU A 19 7.31 14.81 -15.80
N ASP A 20 7.50 15.77 -16.70
CA ASP A 20 6.80 15.80 -17.98
C ASP A 20 7.53 14.97 -19.06
N ARG A 21 8.60 14.25 -18.70
CA ARG A 21 9.44 13.42 -19.59
C ARG A 21 9.83 14.13 -20.90
N LYS A 22 10.31 15.38 -20.80
CA LYS A 22 10.61 16.25 -21.98
C LYS A 22 11.84 15.84 -22.79
N THR A 23 12.59 14.83 -22.34
CA THR A 23 13.83 14.37 -22.97
C THR A 23 13.90 12.86 -22.91
N GLU A 24 14.47 12.20 -23.91
CA GLU A 24 14.66 10.73 -23.89
C GLU A 24 15.96 10.29 -23.16
N ASN A 25 16.89 11.23 -22.94
CA ASN A 25 18.14 10.95 -22.24
C ASN A 25 17.99 11.25 -20.74
N HIS A 26 17.92 10.18 -19.94
CA HIS A 26 17.79 10.28 -18.49
C HIS A 26 19.07 9.84 -17.79
N SER A 27 19.42 10.54 -16.70
CA SER A 27 20.51 10.10 -15.81
C SER A 27 20.10 8.93 -14.92
N ASN A 28 18.79 8.68 -14.77
CA ASN A 28 18.27 7.52 -14.07
C ASN A 28 18.22 6.34 -15.06
N GLU A 29 19.07 5.34 -14.85
CA GLU A 29 19.14 4.14 -15.69
C GLU A 29 17.91 3.23 -15.52
N ASP A 30 17.10 3.45 -14.48
CA ASP A 30 15.88 2.69 -14.22
C ASP A 30 14.66 3.15 -15.05
N ILE A 31 14.77 4.27 -15.78
CA ILE A 31 13.70 4.75 -16.67
C ILE A 31 13.72 3.94 -17.97
N ASP A 32 12.60 3.28 -18.25
CA ASP A 32 12.34 2.54 -19.47
C ASP A 32 11.53 3.39 -20.47
N ASN A 33 12.22 3.98 -21.44
CA ASN A 33 11.60 4.82 -22.48
C ASN A 33 10.51 4.09 -23.28
N GLU A 34 10.57 2.76 -23.39
CA GLU A 34 9.52 2.00 -24.07
C GLU A 34 8.21 1.99 -23.28
N ARG A 35 8.26 2.25 -21.98
CA ARG A 35 7.10 2.28 -21.07
C ARG A 35 6.61 3.70 -20.75
N THR A 36 7.34 4.76 -21.14
CA THR A 36 6.95 6.15 -20.82
C THR A 36 5.57 6.53 -21.36
N HIS A 37 5.12 5.92 -22.46
CA HIS A 37 3.76 6.13 -22.98
C HIS A 37 2.64 5.61 -22.06
N LEU A 38 2.98 4.82 -21.02
CA LEU A 38 2.07 4.36 -19.97
C LEU A 38 1.95 5.36 -18.82
N ASN A 39 2.78 6.40 -18.79
CA ASN A 39 2.66 7.48 -17.81
C ASN A 39 1.42 8.32 -18.12
N TYR A 40 0.86 8.94 -17.09
CA TYR A 40 -0.30 9.82 -17.25
C TYR A 40 -0.29 10.92 -16.18
N ASP A 41 -0.81 12.09 -16.52
CA ASP A 41 -1.00 13.20 -15.60
C ASP A 41 -2.47 13.24 -15.15
N LEU A 42 -2.71 13.19 -13.84
CA LEU A 42 -4.05 13.35 -13.27
C LEU A 42 -4.45 14.83 -13.13
N CYS A 43 -3.52 15.76 -13.32
CA CYS A 43 -3.78 17.19 -13.37
C CYS A 43 -4.20 17.57 -14.80
N GLU A 44 -5.51 17.54 -15.09
CA GLU A 44 -6.09 17.80 -16.43
C GLU A 44 -6.09 19.30 -16.81
N LYS A 45 -4.95 19.98 -16.63
CA LYS A 45 -4.77 21.39 -17.01
C LYS A 45 -3.95 21.51 -18.30
N GLU A 46 -4.15 22.59 -19.05
CA GLU A 46 -3.30 22.87 -20.20
C GLU A 46 -1.88 23.27 -19.78
N GLY A 47 -0.93 23.16 -20.70
CA GLY A 47 0.47 23.51 -20.47
C GLY A 47 1.27 22.44 -19.72
N ASP A 48 2.56 22.68 -19.58
CA ASP A 48 3.48 21.83 -18.82
C ASP A 48 3.57 22.25 -17.35
N THR A 49 4.22 21.43 -16.52
CA THR A 49 4.35 21.70 -15.07
C THR A 49 4.90 23.09 -14.77
N LEU A 50 5.88 23.55 -15.55
CA LEU A 50 6.53 24.84 -15.34
C LEU A 50 5.63 26.02 -15.71
N SER A 51 4.87 25.91 -16.80
CA SER A 51 3.92 26.93 -17.25
C SER A 51 2.79 27.09 -16.26
N ARG A 52 2.17 25.98 -15.82
CA ARG A 52 1.13 25.96 -14.78
C ARG A 52 1.62 26.55 -13.45
N MET A 53 2.88 26.29 -13.09
CA MET A 53 3.51 26.90 -11.91
C MET A 53 3.59 28.42 -12.04
N ASN A 54 4.07 28.92 -13.19
CA ASN A 54 4.22 30.36 -13.38
C ASN A 54 2.86 31.06 -13.39
N GLU A 55 1.86 30.50 -14.07
CA GLU A 55 0.48 30.99 -14.07
C GLU A 55 -0.07 31.12 -12.64
N ARG A 56 0.02 30.06 -11.84
CA ARG A 56 -0.47 30.13 -10.45
C ARG A 56 0.33 31.11 -9.59
N LEU A 57 1.63 31.26 -9.83
CA LEU A 57 2.48 32.21 -9.10
C LEU A 57 2.21 33.68 -9.46
N ASP A 58 1.61 33.96 -10.61
CA ASP A 58 1.19 35.30 -11.01
C ASP A 58 -0.12 35.73 -10.30
N GLU A 59 -0.92 34.76 -9.86
CA GLU A 59 -2.18 34.98 -9.13
C GLU A 59 -1.98 35.20 -7.61
N VAL A 60 -0.90 34.70 -7.03
CA VAL A 60 -0.65 34.74 -5.59
C VAL A 60 0.63 35.49 -5.23
N TYR A 61 0.68 36.06 -4.03
CA TYR A 61 1.90 36.73 -3.60
C TYR A 61 3.02 35.71 -3.32
N CYS A 62 4.02 35.68 -4.19
CA CYS A 62 5.28 34.98 -3.94
C CYS A 62 6.36 36.01 -3.54
N MET A 63 7.06 35.77 -2.44
CA MET A 63 8.14 36.65 -2.01
C MET A 63 9.31 36.56 -3.00
N ASP A 64 9.85 37.71 -3.41
CA ASP A 64 10.99 37.77 -4.34
C ASP A 64 12.31 37.47 -3.62
N ARG A 65 12.54 36.19 -3.31
CA ARG A 65 13.82 35.67 -2.83
C ARG A 65 14.13 34.33 -3.48
N LYS A 66 15.40 34.10 -3.79
CA LYS A 66 15.87 32.87 -4.46
C LYS A 66 15.66 31.59 -3.64
N ASP A 67 15.59 31.72 -2.30
CA ASP A 67 15.43 30.59 -1.37
C ASP A 67 13.97 30.21 -1.09
N VAL A 68 13.00 30.95 -1.65
CA VAL A 68 11.58 30.67 -1.45
C VAL A 68 11.23 29.32 -2.04
N LYS A 69 10.62 28.49 -1.18
CA LYS A 69 10.07 27.19 -1.57
C LYS A 69 8.72 27.40 -2.22
N ALA A 70 8.76 27.57 -3.54
CA ALA A 70 7.63 27.94 -4.38
C ALA A 70 6.73 26.76 -4.75
N CYS A 71 7.28 25.54 -4.74
CA CYS A 71 6.56 24.31 -5.00
C CYS A 71 6.88 23.27 -3.92
N CYS A 72 5.92 22.40 -3.63
CA CYS A 72 6.10 21.19 -2.84
C CYS A 72 5.63 19.99 -3.66
N GLU A 73 6.39 18.91 -3.58
CA GLU A 73 6.10 17.65 -4.29
C GLU A 73 5.85 16.56 -3.26
N TRP A 74 4.74 15.86 -3.36
CA TRP A 74 4.54 14.56 -2.74
C TRP A 74 4.83 13.47 -3.76
N VAL A 75 5.80 12.61 -3.46
CA VAL A 75 5.99 11.35 -4.18
C VAL A 75 5.23 10.27 -3.42
N VAL A 76 4.20 9.68 -4.05
CA VAL A 76 3.40 8.58 -3.48
C VAL A 76 3.61 7.33 -4.32
N THR A 77 4.25 6.33 -3.72
CA THR A 77 4.51 5.03 -4.37
C THR A 77 3.35 4.07 -4.14
N LEU A 78 2.98 3.34 -5.19
CA LEU A 78 2.01 2.23 -5.13
C LEU A 78 2.40 1.25 -4.00
N PRO A 79 1.46 0.85 -3.14
CA PRO A 79 1.74 -0.12 -2.08
C PRO A 79 2.01 -1.51 -2.68
N GLU A 80 2.86 -2.30 -2.01
CA GLU A 80 3.22 -3.66 -2.47
C GLU A 80 1.98 -4.55 -2.65
N SER A 81 0.96 -4.37 -1.80
CA SER A 81 -0.31 -5.11 -1.87
C SER A 81 -1.08 -4.88 -3.18
N LEU A 82 -0.79 -3.80 -3.92
CA LEU A 82 -1.42 -3.45 -5.19
C LEU A 82 -0.50 -3.66 -6.39
N LYS A 83 0.73 -4.15 -6.18
CA LYS A 83 1.72 -4.31 -7.27
C LYS A 83 1.24 -5.23 -8.38
N ASP A 84 0.57 -6.32 -8.01
CA ASP A 84 0.01 -7.31 -8.94
C ASP A 84 -1.48 -7.04 -9.26
N ALA A 85 -2.03 -5.91 -8.79
CA ALA A 85 -3.40 -5.52 -9.10
C ALA A 85 -3.53 -5.06 -10.56
N SER A 86 -4.76 -5.07 -11.09
CA SER A 86 -5.05 -4.58 -12.44
C SER A 86 -4.63 -3.11 -12.59
N HIS A 87 -4.27 -2.70 -13.82
CA HIS A 87 -3.98 -1.28 -14.11
C HIS A 87 -5.13 -0.36 -13.72
N GLU A 88 -6.37 -0.81 -13.83
CA GLU A 88 -7.56 -0.08 -13.37
C GLU A 88 -7.51 0.16 -11.86
N HIS A 89 -7.25 -0.87 -11.04
CA HIS A 89 -7.15 -0.71 -9.59
C HIS A 89 -5.96 0.16 -9.17
N GLN A 90 -4.81 0.02 -9.84
CA GLN A 90 -3.65 0.89 -9.59
C GLN A 90 -3.98 2.35 -9.92
N ARG A 91 -4.68 2.60 -11.03
CA ARG A 91 -5.15 3.93 -11.40
C ARG A 91 -6.16 4.47 -10.39
N THR A 92 -7.14 3.68 -9.96
CA THR A 92 -8.10 4.07 -8.92
C THR A 92 -7.40 4.47 -7.62
N PHE A 93 -6.31 3.78 -7.23
CA PHE A 93 -5.50 4.18 -6.09
C PHE A 93 -4.88 5.58 -6.27
N PHE A 94 -4.30 5.87 -7.44
CA PHE A 94 -3.70 7.18 -7.70
C PHE A 94 -4.75 8.29 -7.85
N GLU A 95 -5.90 8.04 -8.46
CA GLU A 95 -7.01 9.00 -8.57
C GLU A 95 -7.54 9.40 -7.20
N ASN A 96 -7.74 8.45 -6.28
CA ASN A 96 -8.17 8.76 -4.91
C ASN A 96 -7.05 9.44 -4.10
N THR A 97 -5.78 9.12 -4.37
CA THR A 97 -4.65 9.82 -3.77
C THR A 97 -4.57 11.27 -4.27
N TYR A 98 -4.82 11.51 -5.55
CA TYR A 98 -4.91 12.84 -6.15
C TYR A 98 -6.04 13.66 -5.54
N GLU A 99 -7.25 13.08 -5.41
CA GLU A 99 -8.40 13.73 -4.77
C GLU A 99 -8.05 14.18 -3.35
N PHE A 100 -7.49 13.27 -2.52
CA PHE A 100 -7.06 13.58 -1.17
C PHE A 100 -6.04 14.73 -1.11
N LEU A 101 -5.02 14.71 -1.98
CA LEU A 101 -3.96 15.71 -1.99
C LEU A 101 -4.45 17.06 -2.50
N SER A 102 -5.29 17.07 -3.54
CA SER A 102 -5.90 18.26 -4.10
C SER A 102 -6.74 18.99 -3.05
N ASP A 103 -7.69 18.29 -2.42
CA ASP A 103 -8.54 18.84 -1.37
C ASP A 103 -7.72 19.39 -0.20
N ARG A 104 -6.68 18.65 0.19
CA ARG A 104 -5.83 18.99 1.33
C ARG A 104 -4.99 20.26 1.11
N TYR A 105 -4.55 20.51 -0.11
CA TYR A 105 -3.62 21.60 -0.42
C TYR A 105 -4.25 22.76 -1.19
N GLY A 106 -5.55 22.98 -0.94
CA GLY A 106 -6.27 24.15 -1.42
C GLY A 106 -6.78 23.97 -2.85
N GLY A 107 -7.25 22.77 -3.17
CA GLY A 107 -7.95 22.43 -4.40
C GLY A 107 -7.07 22.39 -5.64
N GLU A 108 -7.72 22.05 -6.75
CA GLU A 108 -7.04 21.87 -8.04
C GLU A 108 -6.28 23.11 -8.47
N GLN A 109 -6.73 24.32 -8.12
CA GLN A 109 -6.05 25.56 -8.50
C GLN A 109 -4.59 25.62 -8.05
N ASN A 110 -4.24 24.98 -6.93
CA ASN A 110 -2.86 24.95 -6.43
C ASN A 110 -2.04 23.79 -6.99
N VAL A 111 -2.67 22.80 -7.62
CA VAL A 111 -1.99 21.65 -8.23
C VAL A 111 -1.44 22.04 -9.59
N ILE A 112 -0.16 21.73 -9.81
CA ILE A 112 0.54 22.03 -11.07
C ILE A 112 0.94 20.76 -11.82
N SER A 113 1.09 19.63 -11.15
CA SER A 113 1.34 18.33 -11.76
C SER A 113 0.86 17.19 -10.86
N ALA A 114 0.36 16.12 -11.46
CA ALA A 114 0.05 14.86 -10.79
C ALA A 114 0.46 13.68 -11.69
N ASN A 115 1.73 13.67 -12.09
CA ASN A 115 2.28 12.68 -13.02
C ASN A 115 2.48 11.33 -12.35
N VAL A 116 1.85 10.29 -12.90
CA VAL A 116 2.04 8.90 -12.51
C VAL A 116 3.04 8.26 -13.46
N HIS A 117 4.22 7.92 -12.92
CA HIS A 117 5.29 7.24 -13.63
C HIS A 117 5.13 5.73 -13.51
N ASN A 118 4.88 5.07 -14.64
CA ASN A 118 4.81 3.62 -14.81
C ASN A 118 6.03 3.05 -15.55
N ASP A 119 7.02 3.89 -15.87
CA ASP A 119 8.24 3.56 -16.62
C ASP A 119 9.47 3.33 -15.74
N GLU A 120 9.31 3.34 -14.42
CA GLU A 120 10.38 3.07 -13.45
C GLU A 120 10.14 1.73 -12.70
N THR A 121 10.96 1.45 -11.67
CA THR A 121 10.92 0.18 -10.91
C THR A 121 9.57 -0.10 -10.25
N THR A 122 8.89 0.92 -9.73
CA THR A 122 7.60 0.79 -9.05
C THR A 122 6.73 1.98 -9.39
N PRO A 123 5.46 1.77 -9.80
CA PRO A 123 4.56 2.87 -10.09
C PRO A 123 4.48 3.88 -8.94
N HIS A 124 4.61 5.16 -9.26
CA HIS A 124 4.54 6.24 -8.27
C HIS A 124 4.00 7.52 -8.90
N MET A 125 3.33 8.33 -8.07
CA MET A 125 2.81 9.62 -8.45
C MET A 125 3.68 10.74 -7.88
N HIS A 126 4.06 11.67 -8.74
CA HIS A 126 4.59 12.98 -8.35
C HIS A 126 3.44 13.98 -8.33
N PHE A 127 3.04 14.39 -7.14
CA PHE A 127 2.00 15.39 -6.92
C PHE A 127 2.66 16.72 -6.53
N ASP A 128 2.66 17.68 -7.44
CA ASP A 128 3.27 18.99 -7.29
C ASP A 128 2.21 20.06 -7.08
N PHE A 129 2.40 20.88 -6.04
CA PHE A 129 1.49 21.97 -5.72
C PHE A 129 2.20 23.22 -5.20
N ILE A 130 1.55 24.37 -5.40
CA ILE A 130 1.96 25.65 -4.83
C ILE A 130 1.42 25.75 -3.40
N PRO A 131 2.27 25.88 -2.36
CA PRO A 131 1.82 25.92 -0.97
C PRO A 131 1.25 27.29 -0.62
N VAL A 132 0.00 27.54 -0.98
CA VAL A 132 -0.70 28.82 -0.77
C VAL A 132 -1.37 28.86 0.60
N VAL A 133 -1.29 30.02 1.27
CA VAL A 133 -2.01 30.32 2.51
C VAL A 133 -2.56 31.74 2.47
N TRP A 134 -3.63 32.01 3.23
CA TRP A 134 -4.16 33.36 3.39
C TRP A 134 -3.34 34.18 4.38
N ASP A 135 -2.85 35.36 3.96
CA ASP A 135 -2.22 36.35 4.83
C ASP A 135 -3.26 37.35 5.33
N ALA A 136 -3.84 37.09 6.51
CA ALA A 136 -4.87 37.95 7.09
C ALA A 136 -4.42 39.40 7.36
N LYS A 137 -3.11 39.65 7.51
CA LYS A 137 -2.61 41.02 7.76
C LYS A 137 -2.55 41.87 6.50
N LYS A 138 -2.39 41.22 5.34
CA LYS A 138 -2.28 41.87 4.04
C LYS A 138 -3.46 41.55 3.13
N GLU A 139 -4.45 40.83 3.65
CA GLU A 139 -5.68 40.42 2.97
C GLU A 139 -5.44 39.84 1.57
N ARG A 140 -4.50 38.89 1.47
CA ARG A 140 -4.13 38.27 0.18
C ARG A 140 -3.64 36.83 0.35
N GLU A 141 -3.70 36.07 -0.73
CA GLU A 141 -3.02 34.78 -0.83
C GLU A 141 -1.50 34.96 -0.95
N LYS A 142 -0.74 34.10 -0.26
CA LYS A 142 0.73 34.07 -0.33
C LYS A 142 1.27 32.65 -0.39
N VAL A 143 2.46 32.49 -0.98
CA VAL A 143 3.19 31.22 -0.98
C VAL A 143 3.98 31.06 0.32
N SER A 144 3.72 29.98 1.07
CA SER A 144 4.45 29.64 2.30
C SER A 144 4.45 28.13 2.58
N ALA A 145 5.45 27.42 2.04
CA ALA A 145 5.70 26.00 2.35
C ALA A 145 5.95 25.71 3.84
N LYS A 146 6.29 26.73 4.64
CA LYS A 146 6.46 26.62 6.09
C LYS A 146 5.13 26.54 6.82
N GLU A 147 4.14 27.30 6.36
CA GLU A 147 2.81 27.37 6.97
C GLU A 147 1.91 26.22 6.51
N VAL A 148 2.07 25.75 5.26
CA VAL A 148 1.34 24.57 4.76
C VAL A 148 1.91 23.27 5.35
N LEU A 149 3.20 22.99 5.13
CA LEU A 149 3.83 21.73 5.54
C LEU A 149 4.46 21.85 6.94
N THR A 150 3.60 21.95 7.95
CA THR A 150 3.97 22.01 9.36
C THR A 150 4.42 20.64 9.92
N ARG A 151 5.00 20.60 11.12
CA ARG A 151 5.33 19.32 11.77
C ARG A 151 4.09 18.47 12.07
N ALA A 152 2.97 19.11 12.44
CA ALA A 152 1.73 18.41 12.70
C ALA A 152 1.17 17.81 11.42
N GLU A 153 1.21 18.58 10.32
CA GLU A 153 0.81 18.13 8.99
C GLU A 153 1.58 16.86 8.58
N LEU A 154 2.91 16.93 8.61
CA LEU A 154 3.76 15.80 8.23
C LEU A 154 3.59 14.58 9.14
N LYS A 155 3.27 14.79 10.42
CA LYS A 155 3.04 13.70 11.37
C LYS A 155 1.73 12.96 11.08
N ASN A 156 0.67 13.69 10.74
CA ASN A 156 -0.67 13.12 10.57
C ASN A 156 -0.93 12.65 9.14
N PHE A 157 -0.18 13.15 8.16
CA PHE A 157 -0.38 12.89 6.73
C PHE A 157 -0.63 11.41 6.40
N HIS A 158 0.26 10.51 6.83
CA HIS A 158 0.15 9.09 6.48
C HIS A 158 -1.09 8.42 7.08
N THR A 159 -1.44 8.76 8.33
CA THR A 159 -2.63 8.22 9.00
C THR A 159 -3.90 8.73 8.32
N GLU A 160 -3.93 9.99 7.91
CA GLU A 160 -5.09 10.59 7.25
C GLU A 160 -5.26 10.08 5.81
N LEU A 161 -4.18 9.93 5.06
CA LEU A 161 -4.20 9.32 3.72
C LEU A 161 -4.65 7.85 3.80
N ASP A 162 -4.10 7.06 4.72
CA ASP A 162 -4.48 5.66 4.93
C ASP A 162 -5.97 5.52 5.23
N ARG A 163 -6.49 6.37 6.12
CA ARG A 163 -7.91 6.42 6.46
C ARG A 163 -8.76 6.80 5.25
N HIS A 164 -8.38 7.83 4.50
CA HIS A 164 -9.11 8.26 3.31
C HIS A 164 -9.22 7.13 2.27
N LEU A 165 -8.10 6.45 1.97
CA LEU A 165 -8.08 5.37 0.99
C LEU A 165 -8.90 4.16 1.47
N LYS A 166 -8.81 3.77 2.75
CA LYS A 166 -9.64 2.69 3.31
C LYS A 166 -11.14 3.01 3.29
N GLU A 167 -11.51 4.29 3.42
CA GLU A 167 -12.90 4.73 3.36
C GLU A 167 -13.43 4.77 1.92
N ARG A 168 -12.61 5.21 0.96
CA ARG A 168 -13.04 5.46 -0.43
C ARG A 168 -12.96 4.23 -1.33
N ILE A 169 -11.95 3.39 -1.12
CA ILE A 169 -11.63 2.25 -1.99
C ILE A 169 -11.37 0.95 -1.19
N PRO A 170 -12.23 0.58 -0.22
CA PRO A 170 -12.02 -0.58 0.66
C PRO A 170 -11.91 -1.92 -0.07
N GLU A 171 -12.50 -2.03 -1.26
CA GLU A 171 -12.48 -3.24 -2.10
C GLU A 171 -11.09 -3.53 -2.69
N ILE A 172 -10.26 -2.50 -2.92
CA ILE A 172 -8.89 -2.66 -3.43
C ILE A 172 -7.83 -2.39 -2.37
N TYR A 173 -8.11 -1.56 -1.36
CA TYR A 173 -7.11 -1.09 -0.40
C TYR A 173 -7.40 -1.52 1.04
N GLN A 174 -6.77 -2.62 1.47
CA GLN A 174 -7.05 -3.26 2.78
C GLN A 174 -5.88 -3.19 3.75
N GLU A 175 -4.65 -3.45 3.30
CA GLU A 175 -3.46 -3.57 4.17
C GLU A 175 -2.97 -2.21 4.70
N GLY A 176 -3.26 -1.13 3.96
CA GLY A 176 -2.88 0.23 4.31
C GLY A 176 -1.53 0.67 3.72
N ILE A 177 -1.17 1.94 3.95
CA ILE A 177 0.09 2.54 3.45
C ILE A 177 1.23 2.29 4.45
N LEU A 178 0.85 1.99 5.69
CA LEU A 178 1.69 1.72 6.84
C LEU A 178 1.93 0.20 6.95
N ASN A 179 2.55 -0.40 5.94
CA ASN A 179 2.88 -1.85 5.93
C ASN A 179 4.06 -2.20 6.84
N ASP A 180 4.02 -1.84 8.13
CA ASP A 180 4.99 -2.16 9.21
C ASP A 180 6.50 -1.89 8.92
N LYS A 181 6.84 -1.39 7.72
CA LYS A 181 8.18 -0.98 7.29
C LYS A 181 8.48 0.45 7.67
N THR A 182 7.45 1.25 7.95
CA THR A 182 7.60 2.50 8.70
C THR A 182 7.58 2.17 10.20
N ILE A 183 8.58 1.40 10.64
CA ILE A 183 9.03 1.50 12.03
C ILE A 183 9.25 3.00 12.23
N GLY A 184 8.56 3.62 13.19
CA GLY A 184 8.87 4.99 13.58
C GLY A 184 10.36 5.08 13.85
N ILE A 185 11.11 5.60 12.88
CA ILE A 185 12.57 5.64 12.94
C ILE A 185 12.89 6.74 13.94
N GLU A 186 13.12 6.35 15.19
CA GLU A 186 13.34 7.27 16.31
C GLU A 186 14.52 8.22 16.11
N ASN A 187 15.38 8.05 15.08
CA ASN A 187 16.30 9.10 14.65
C ASN A 187 16.90 8.82 13.26
N ILE A 188 16.48 9.57 12.24
CA ILE A 188 17.16 9.66 10.92
C ILE A 188 18.67 9.93 11.08
N HIS A 189 19.05 10.63 12.15
CA HIS A 189 20.44 10.91 12.49
C HIS A 189 21.25 9.64 12.82
N SER A 190 20.64 8.68 13.51
CA SER A 190 21.26 7.37 13.82
C SER A 190 21.50 6.57 12.56
N LEU A 191 20.53 6.52 11.63
CA LEU A 191 20.68 5.80 10.37
C LEU A 191 21.73 6.43 9.46
N LYS A 192 21.74 7.76 9.33
CA LYS A 192 22.78 8.46 8.56
C LYS A 192 24.17 8.22 9.14
N LYS A 193 24.29 8.17 10.47
CA LYS A 193 25.54 7.84 11.16
C LYS A 193 25.97 6.40 10.89
N HIS A 194 25.10 5.41 11.09
CA HIS A 194 25.43 4.00 10.81
C HIS A 194 25.72 3.75 9.33
N SER A 195 25.00 4.43 8.42
CA SER A 195 25.25 4.34 6.97
C SER A 195 26.62 4.92 6.60
N ALA A 196 27.01 6.06 7.18
CA ALA A 196 28.34 6.63 6.98
C ALA A 196 29.45 5.73 7.57
N GLU A 197 29.22 5.14 8.74
CA GLU A 197 30.15 4.21 9.39
C GLU A 197 30.35 2.93 8.56
N ILE A 198 29.26 2.36 8.02
CA ILE A 198 29.32 1.19 7.12
C ILE A 198 30.11 1.52 5.86
N GLU A 199 29.90 2.71 5.28
CA GLU A 199 30.56 3.06 4.03
C GLU A 199 32.04 3.38 4.22
N GLU A 200 32.41 3.92 5.38
CA GLU A 200 33.81 4.06 5.76
C GLU A 200 34.47 2.69 6.01
N GLN A 201 33.78 1.77 6.71
CA GLN A 201 34.26 0.40 6.90
C GLN A 201 34.45 -0.34 5.57
N LYS A 202 33.54 -0.19 4.61
CA LYS A 202 33.71 -0.77 3.26
C LYS A 202 34.93 -0.22 2.54
N LYS A 203 35.20 1.09 2.62
CA LYS A 203 36.39 1.70 2.02
C LYS A 203 37.68 1.15 2.62
N VAL A 204 37.72 1.01 3.95
CA VAL A 204 38.85 0.41 4.66
C VAL A 204 39.04 -1.05 4.23
N MET A 205 37.98 -1.86 4.25
CA MET A 205 38.03 -3.26 3.80
C MET A 205 38.47 -3.40 2.34
N ALA A 206 37.98 -2.54 1.44
CA ALA A 206 38.38 -2.56 0.02
C ALA A 206 39.85 -2.13 -0.18
N ALA A 207 40.35 -1.19 0.61
CA ALA A 207 41.76 -0.79 0.59
C ALA A 207 42.68 -1.90 1.11
N ASP A 208 42.26 -2.62 2.14
CA ASP A 208 43.02 -3.75 2.70
C ASP A 208 42.97 -5.00 1.78
N LEU A 209 41.85 -5.25 1.09
CA LEU A 209 41.76 -6.27 0.03
C LEU A 209 42.71 -5.99 -1.14
N LYS A 210 42.87 -4.71 -1.53
CA LYS A 210 43.86 -4.29 -2.54
C LYS A 210 45.30 -4.45 -2.04
N ARG A 211 45.55 -4.28 -0.74
CA ARG A 211 46.85 -4.58 -0.13
C ARG A 211 47.14 -6.08 -0.15
N PHE A 212 46.15 -6.95 0.04
CA PHE A 212 46.31 -8.41 0.04
C PHE A 212 46.72 -9.03 -1.31
N LYS A 213 46.41 -8.39 -2.45
CA LYS A 213 46.92 -8.83 -3.76
C LYS A 213 48.44 -8.65 -3.92
N LYS A 214 49.02 -7.61 -3.30
CA LYS A 214 50.45 -7.27 -3.44
C LYS A 214 51.43 -8.29 -2.81
N PRO A 215 51.17 -8.89 -1.63
CA PRO A 215 52.02 -9.91 -1.04
C PRO A 215 52.22 -11.13 -1.92
N LYS A 216 51.17 -11.59 -2.62
CA LYS A 216 51.26 -12.74 -3.51
C LYS A 216 52.17 -12.44 -4.71
N ASP A 217 51.96 -11.30 -5.36
CA ASP A 217 52.78 -10.87 -6.51
C ASP A 217 54.26 -10.66 -6.14
N VAL A 218 54.53 -10.21 -4.91
CA VAL A 218 55.91 -10.05 -4.42
C VAL A 218 56.49 -11.39 -4.01
N PHE A 219 55.73 -12.27 -3.35
CA PHE A 219 56.18 -13.62 -3.01
C PHE A 219 56.53 -14.41 -4.27
N ASP A 220 55.66 -14.42 -5.27
CA ASP A 220 55.86 -15.14 -6.55
C ASP A 220 57.12 -14.63 -7.29
N LYS A 221 57.39 -13.31 -7.23
CA LYS A 221 58.63 -12.72 -7.78
C LYS A 221 59.88 -13.12 -7.01
N VAL A 222 59.82 -13.13 -5.68
CA VAL A 222 60.96 -13.51 -4.85
C VAL A 222 61.25 -15.00 -4.97
N ASP A 223 60.23 -15.85 -5.04
CA ASP A 223 60.36 -17.29 -5.24
C ASP A 223 60.95 -17.62 -6.63
N GLY A 224 60.53 -16.90 -7.68
CA GLY A 224 61.10 -17.03 -9.02
C GLY A 224 62.56 -16.59 -9.14
N ASN A 225 63.02 -15.68 -8.26
CA ASN A 225 64.41 -15.19 -8.22
C ASN A 225 65.31 -15.97 -7.23
N ALA A 226 64.75 -16.94 -6.51
CA ALA A 226 65.47 -17.66 -5.47
C ALA A 226 66.31 -18.81 -6.07
N GLU A 227 67.62 -18.82 -5.79
CA GLU A 227 68.50 -19.90 -6.22
C GLU A 227 68.82 -20.86 -5.07
N LYS A 228 68.63 -22.17 -5.29
CA LYS A 228 69.07 -23.21 -4.35
C LYS A 228 70.50 -23.64 -4.68
N LYS A 229 71.40 -23.58 -3.70
CA LYS A 229 72.80 -23.98 -3.85
C LYS A 229 73.20 -24.92 -2.72
N THR A 230 74.04 -25.90 -3.00
CA THR A 230 74.65 -26.75 -1.98
C THR A 230 76.05 -26.21 -1.66
N VAL A 231 76.28 -25.84 -0.41
CA VAL A 231 77.54 -25.23 0.03
C VAL A 231 78.22 -26.12 1.07
N GLY A 232 79.55 -26.26 0.98
CA GLY A 232 80.39 -27.05 1.88
C GLY A 232 80.86 -28.38 1.28
N ILE A 233 82.10 -28.77 1.58
CA ILE A 233 82.75 -29.96 0.96
C ILE A 233 82.53 -31.22 1.80
N MET A 234 82.61 -31.12 3.13
CA MET A 234 82.40 -32.25 4.06
C MET A 234 81.00 -32.29 4.69
N ASN A 235 80.40 -31.13 4.98
CA ASN A 235 79.04 -31.00 5.51
C ASN A 235 78.21 -30.17 4.54
N LYS A 236 77.74 -30.82 3.46
CA LYS A 236 76.90 -30.19 2.44
C LYS A 236 75.62 -29.64 3.07
N LYS A 237 75.38 -28.33 2.96
CA LYS A 237 74.13 -27.67 3.35
C LYS A 237 73.44 -27.09 2.13
N GLU A 238 72.14 -27.32 2.00
CA GLU A 238 71.32 -26.60 1.04
C GLU A 238 71.02 -25.20 1.58
N VAL A 239 71.35 -24.18 0.79
CA VAL A 239 71.07 -22.79 1.09
C VAL A 239 70.28 -22.17 -0.04
N VAL A 240 69.38 -21.26 0.32
CA VAL A 240 68.66 -20.43 -0.64
C VAL A 240 69.35 -19.08 -0.69
N VAL A 241 69.74 -18.65 -1.89
CA VAL A 241 70.40 -17.37 -2.13
C VAL A 241 69.37 -16.42 -2.72
N LEU A 242 69.23 -15.25 -2.07
CA LEU A 242 68.31 -14.19 -2.45
C LEU A 242 69.07 -12.88 -2.62
N LEU A 243 68.57 -12.00 -3.50
CA LEU A 243 69.00 -10.61 -3.50
C LEU A 243 68.64 -9.97 -2.16
N LYS A 244 69.53 -9.14 -1.62
CA LYS A 244 69.33 -8.46 -0.33
C LYS A 244 67.99 -7.70 -0.28
N LYS A 245 67.64 -7.01 -1.37
CA LYS A 245 66.37 -6.28 -1.52
C LYS A 245 65.15 -7.21 -1.42
N ASP A 246 65.24 -8.41 -1.97
CA ASP A 246 64.15 -9.40 -1.97
C ASP A 246 63.97 -10.01 -0.58
N TYR A 247 65.08 -10.30 0.13
CA TYR A 247 65.04 -10.72 1.53
C TYR A 247 64.42 -9.65 2.45
N GLU A 248 64.81 -8.38 2.29
CA GLU A 248 64.25 -7.26 3.07
C GLU A 248 62.75 -7.08 2.77
N ASN A 249 62.33 -7.19 1.51
CA ASN A 249 60.93 -7.13 1.11
C ASN A 249 60.08 -8.24 1.74
N LEU A 250 60.59 -9.48 1.80
CA LEU A 250 59.92 -10.59 2.49
C LEU A 250 59.71 -10.29 3.99
N GLY A 251 60.71 -9.71 4.65
CA GLY A 251 60.62 -9.32 6.06
C GLY A 251 59.55 -8.26 6.33
N VAL A 252 59.40 -7.28 5.42
CA VAL A 252 58.35 -6.26 5.50
C VAL A 252 56.96 -6.87 5.27
N LEU A 253 56.83 -7.77 4.30
CA LEU A 253 55.58 -8.47 4.01
C LEU A 253 55.12 -9.34 5.18
N ALA A 254 56.01 -10.16 5.75
CA ALA A 254 55.69 -11.01 6.88
C ALA A 254 55.14 -10.20 8.08
N LYS A 255 55.78 -9.05 8.38
CA LYS A 255 55.31 -8.14 9.44
C LYS A 255 53.95 -7.51 9.11
N SER A 256 53.72 -7.15 7.84
CA SER A 256 52.45 -6.60 7.40
C SER A 256 51.32 -7.63 7.46
N SER A 257 51.57 -8.89 7.09
CA SER A 257 50.57 -9.97 7.15
C SER A 257 50.15 -10.26 8.58
N ILE A 258 51.11 -10.40 9.51
CA ILE A 258 50.82 -10.61 10.94
C ILE A 258 49.95 -9.47 11.51
N LYS A 259 50.27 -8.21 11.15
CA LYS A 259 49.46 -7.06 11.57
C LYS A 259 48.05 -7.11 11.00
N SER A 260 47.89 -7.55 9.75
CA SER A 260 46.59 -7.68 9.09
C SER A 260 45.74 -8.78 9.71
N ASP A 261 46.32 -9.93 10.04
CA ASP A 261 45.63 -11.04 10.70
C ASP A 261 45.13 -10.64 12.08
N TYR A 262 45.97 -9.94 12.86
CA TYR A 262 45.57 -9.39 14.16
C TYR A 262 44.40 -8.39 14.04
N GLN A 263 44.43 -7.52 13.02
CA GLN A 263 43.33 -6.59 12.77
C GLN A 263 42.05 -7.32 12.34
N PHE A 264 42.16 -8.33 11.48
CA PHE A 264 41.04 -9.14 11.03
C PHE A 264 40.34 -9.86 12.20
N GLU A 265 41.10 -10.49 13.09
CA GLU A 265 40.53 -11.15 14.27
C GLU A 265 39.82 -10.15 15.21
N ASN A 266 40.35 -8.94 15.37
CA ASN A 266 39.66 -7.90 16.13
C ASN A 266 38.35 -7.47 15.47
N TYR A 267 38.33 -7.26 14.15
CA TYR A 267 37.10 -6.93 13.41
C TYR A 267 36.07 -8.05 13.49
N LYS A 268 36.51 -9.30 13.35
CA LYS A 268 35.67 -10.48 13.48
C LYS A 268 35.04 -10.57 14.87
N SER A 269 35.82 -10.38 15.93
CA SER A 269 35.31 -10.39 17.30
C SER A 269 34.27 -9.29 17.55
N VAL A 270 34.49 -8.07 17.03
CA VAL A 270 33.51 -6.98 17.13
C VAL A 270 32.23 -7.30 16.36
N ALA A 271 32.35 -7.88 15.17
CA ALA A 271 31.20 -8.30 14.36
C ALA A 271 30.39 -9.40 15.05
N GLU A 272 31.05 -10.41 15.61
CA GLU A 272 30.42 -11.52 16.35
C GLU A 272 29.63 -11.00 17.56
N ASN A 273 30.20 -10.08 18.34
CA ASN A 273 29.50 -9.45 19.46
C ASN A 273 28.26 -8.67 18.99
N LYS A 274 28.39 -7.91 17.90
CA LYS A 274 27.27 -7.13 17.36
C LYS A 274 26.14 -8.03 16.84
N ILE A 275 26.49 -9.14 16.19
CA ILE A 275 25.52 -10.16 15.76
C ILE A 275 24.78 -10.71 16.97
N GLY A 276 25.48 -11.08 18.05
CA GLY A 276 24.86 -11.57 19.27
C GLY A 276 23.89 -10.57 19.93
N ASP A 277 24.22 -9.28 19.93
CA ASP A 277 23.33 -8.23 20.44
C ASP A 277 22.07 -8.03 19.56
N LEU A 278 22.24 -8.13 18.24
CA LEU A 278 21.14 -8.08 17.28
C LEU A 278 20.22 -9.30 17.43
N GLU A 279 20.77 -10.49 17.63
CA GLU A 279 20.00 -11.71 17.87
C GLU A 279 19.17 -11.63 19.17
N LYS A 280 19.75 -11.10 20.26
CA LYS A 280 19.01 -10.85 21.51
C LYS A 280 17.88 -9.86 21.30
N SER A 281 18.15 -8.78 20.57
CA SER A 281 17.14 -7.75 20.28
C SER A 281 16.01 -8.31 19.42
N LYS A 282 16.34 -9.10 18.38
CA LYS A 282 15.37 -9.80 17.53
C LYS A 282 14.46 -10.70 18.36
N LYS A 283 15.02 -11.54 19.22
CA LYS A 283 14.26 -12.42 20.12
C LYS A 283 13.32 -11.64 21.05
N GLY A 284 13.76 -10.49 21.55
CA GLY A 284 12.93 -9.60 22.35
C GLY A 284 11.75 -8.98 21.59
N LEU A 285 11.95 -8.66 20.31
CA LEU A 285 10.89 -8.16 19.42
C LEU A 285 9.90 -9.27 19.05
N GLU A 286 10.37 -10.47 18.71
CA GLU A 286 9.51 -11.64 18.42
C GLU A 286 8.57 -11.93 19.60
N GLY A 287 9.07 -11.90 20.84
CA GLY A 287 8.21 -12.08 22.01
C GLY A 287 7.21 -10.93 22.25
N LYS A 288 7.49 -9.71 21.77
CA LYS A 288 6.51 -8.61 21.81
C LYS A 288 5.42 -8.81 20.76
N ILE A 289 5.79 -9.26 19.56
CA ILE A 289 4.86 -9.55 18.46
C ILE A 289 3.86 -10.61 18.91
N GLU A 290 4.34 -11.73 19.46
CA GLU A 290 3.47 -12.82 19.94
C GLU A 290 2.45 -12.33 20.99
N ARG A 291 2.87 -11.49 21.95
CA ARG A 291 1.96 -10.91 22.95
C ARG A 291 0.91 -10.00 22.32
N LEU A 292 1.28 -9.22 21.30
CA LEU A 292 0.34 -8.35 20.60
C LEU A 292 -0.66 -9.15 19.77
N GLU A 293 -0.24 -10.23 19.11
CA GLU A 293 -1.11 -11.14 18.35
C GLU A 293 -2.15 -11.82 19.27
N GLN A 294 -1.72 -12.28 20.44
CA GLN A 294 -2.62 -12.83 21.45
C GLN A 294 -3.66 -11.80 21.91
N LYS A 295 -3.22 -10.57 22.19
CA LYS A 295 -4.13 -9.48 22.58
C LYS A 295 -5.10 -9.12 21.47
N ASN A 296 -4.65 -9.08 20.22
CA ASN A 296 -5.50 -8.75 19.08
C ASN A 296 -6.58 -9.84 18.88
N THR A 297 -6.20 -11.10 19.02
CA THR A 297 -7.14 -12.24 18.96
C THR A 297 -8.21 -12.15 20.04
N TYR A 298 -7.83 -11.76 21.26
CA TYR A 298 -8.77 -11.54 22.36
C TYR A 298 -9.74 -10.39 22.05
N LEU A 299 -9.23 -9.24 21.60
CA LEU A 299 -10.05 -8.07 21.29
C LEU A 299 -11.04 -8.34 20.14
N GLU A 300 -10.64 -9.09 19.11
CA GLU A 300 -11.57 -9.47 18.04
C GLU A 300 -12.70 -10.38 18.52
N ARG A 301 -12.44 -11.29 19.47
CA ARG A 301 -13.51 -12.09 20.12
C ARG A 301 -14.45 -11.20 20.93
N GLU A 302 -13.92 -10.28 21.71
CA GLU A 302 -14.73 -9.34 22.52
C GLU A 302 -15.60 -8.45 21.62
N LYS A 303 -15.04 -7.94 20.52
CA LYS A 303 -15.77 -7.16 19.52
C LYS A 303 -16.90 -7.95 18.86
N GLN A 304 -16.71 -9.25 18.59
CA GLN A 304 -17.78 -10.12 18.08
C GLN A 304 -18.91 -10.28 19.10
N LEU A 305 -18.59 -10.49 20.37
CA LEU A 305 -19.58 -10.59 21.46
C LEU A 305 -20.37 -9.29 21.63
N ILE A 306 -19.69 -8.14 21.65
CA ILE A 306 -20.36 -6.83 21.72
C ILE A 306 -21.28 -6.61 20.51
N LYS A 307 -20.86 -7.05 19.32
CA LYS A 307 -21.68 -6.96 18.11
C LYS A 307 -22.93 -7.84 18.21
N SER A 308 -22.82 -9.07 18.70
CA SER A 308 -23.99 -9.94 18.91
C SER A 308 -24.93 -9.37 19.96
N ASP A 309 -24.40 -8.85 21.07
CA ASP A 309 -25.19 -8.25 22.13
C ASP A 309 -25.93 -7.00 21.65
N LYS A 310 -25.26 -6.16 20.85
CA LYS A 310 -25.88 -4.98 20.25
C LYS A 310 -27.02 -5.35 19.30
N ILE A 311 -26.85 -6.38 18.47
CA ILE A 311 -27.92 -6.88 17.59
C ILE A 311 -29.10 -7.41 18.41
N HIS A 312 -28.81 -8.15 19.48
CA HIS A 312 -29.83 -8.67 20.38
C HIS A 312 -30.62 -7.54 21.06
N GLN A 313 -29.92 -6.54 21.62
CA GLN A 313 -30.54 -5.36 22.21
C GLN A 313 -31.40 -4.57 21.21
N GLN A 314 -30.94 -4.40 19.96
CA GLN A 314 -31.70 -3.73 18.91
C GLN A 314 -32.98 -4.49 18.56
N ARG A 315 -32.91 -5.82 18.44
CA ARG A 315 -34.09 -6.67 18.21
C ARG A 315 -35.07 -6.59 19.37
N ASN A 316 -34.59 -6.67 20.61
CA ASN A 316 -35.41 -6.52 21.80
C ASN A 316 -36.10 -5.15 21.84
N ALA A 317 -35.38 -4.07 21.55
CA ALA A 317 -35.97 -2.73 21.52
C ALA A 317 -37.09 -2.60 20.47
N VAL A 318 -36.94 -3.21 19.30
CA VAL A 318 -37.99 -3.27 18.27
C VAL A 318 -39.22 -4.00 18.79
N VAL A 319 -39.03 -5.18 19.38
CA VAL A 319 -40.11 -6.02 19.88
C VAL A 319 -40.84 -5.35 21.05
N TYR A 320 -40.12 -4.85 22.06
CA TYR A 320 -40.74 -4.14 23.18
C TYR A 320 -41.48 -2.87 22.74
N LYS A 321 -40.97 -2.15 21.73
CA LYS A 321 -41.70 -1.02 21.15
C LYS A 321 -43.00 -1.47 20.48
N SER A 322 -42.98 -2.56 19.71
CA SER A 322 -44.17 -3.13 19.09
C SER A 322 -45.22 -3.52 20.13
N ILE A 323 -44.79 -4.15 21.24
CA ILE A 323 -45.64 -4.53 22.38
C ILE A 323 -46.30 -3.30 23.01
N LEU A 324 -45.53 -2.23 23.26
CA LEU A 324 -46.05 -0.99 23.85
C LEU A 324 -47.07 -0.27 22.94
N GLU A 325 -46.87 -0.30 21.62
CA GLU A 325 -47.80 0.27 20.64
C GLU A 325 -49.17 -0.42 20.65
N ASP A 326 -49.20 -1.71 20.96
CA ASP A 326 -50.42 -2.52 21.00
C ASP A 326 -51.22 -2.33 22.31
N LYS A 327 -50.75 -1.49 23.24
CA LYS A 327 -51.40 -1.07 24.50
C LYS A 327 -51.78 -2.21 25.46
N GLU A 328 -50.72 -2.90 25.92
CA GLU A 328 -50.58 -3.96 26.96
C GLU A 328 -50.70 -5.43 26.53
N PRO A 329 -49.56 -6.16 26.59
CA PRO A 329 -49.49 -7.54 27.05
C PRO A 329 -48.18 -7.92 27.79
N ASP A 330 -48.14 -9.10 28.40
CA ASP A 330 -46.99 -9.69 29.11
C ASP A 330 -45.61 -9.45 28.46
N LEU A 331 -44.59 -9.19 29.29
CA LEU A 331 -43.19 -9.06 28.87
C LEU A 331 -42.56 -10.41 28.46
N GLU A 332 -43.18 -11.52 28.87
CA GLU A 332 -42.82 -12.87 28.45
C GLU A 332 -43.62 -13.25 27.21
N ILE A 333 -42.93 -13.29 26.06
CA ILE A 333 -43.51 -13.67 24.79
C ILE A 333 -42.86 -14.95 24.25
N SER A 334 -43.59 -15.70 23.44
CA SER A 334 -43.03 -16.89 22.80
C SER A 334 -41.97 -16.53 21.76
N GLU A 335 -41.11 -17.50 21.41
CA GLU A 335 -40.14 -17.31 20.33
C GLU A 335 -40.83 -17.02 18.98
N SER A 336 -42.00 -17.63 18.72
CA SER A 336 -42.78 -17.37 17.52
C SER A 336 -43.37 -15.96 17.50
N GLU A 337 -43.81 -15.43 18.65
CA GLU A 337 -44.24 -14.03 18.77
C GLU A 337 -43.09 -13.05 18.57
N PHE A 338 -41.94 -13.31 19.18
CA PHE A 338 -40.74 -12.49 19.00
C PHE A 338 -40.37 -12.39 17.51
N LYS A 339 -40.33 -13.52 16.80
CA LYS A 339 -40.06 -13.58 15.35
C LYS A 339 -41.14 -12.86 14.55
N GLY A 340 -42.42 -13.07 14.88
CA GLY A 340 -43.56 -12.43 14.21
C GLY A 340 -43.51 -10.90 14.31
N ARG A 341 -43.20 -10.36 15.49
CA ARG A 341 -43.07 -8.92 15.73
C ARG A 341 -41.89 -8.29 14.97
N LEU A 342 -40.76 -9.00 14.83
CA LEU A 342 -39.65 -8.54 13.99
C LEU A 342 -40.03 -8.47 12.51
N ILE A 343 -40.74 -9.48 12.01
CA ILE A 343 -41.24 -9.53 10.63
C ILE A 343 -42.22 -8.38 10.38
N LEU A 344 -43.17 -8.15 11.30
CA LEU A 344 -44.11 -7.04 11.22
C LEU A 344 -43.41 -5.70 11.14
N HIS A 345 -42.44 -5.45 12.02
CA HIS A 345 -41.67 -4.23 12.01
C HIS A 345 -40.99 -3.97 10.66
N SER A 346 -40.46 -5.03 10.03
CA SER A 346 -39.89 -4.94 8.68
C SER A 346 -40.95 -4.56 7.65
N LEU A 347 -42.07 -5.29 7.58
CA LEU A 347 -43.13 -5.09 6.59
C LEU A 347 -43.85 -3.73 6.73
N GLU A 348 -43.95 -3.21 7.95
CA GLU A 348 -44.51 -1.89 8.26
C GLU A 348 -43.62 -0.74 7.77
N ARG A 349 -42.32 -1.01 7.63
CA ARG A 349 -41.31 -0.08 7.07
C ARG A 349 -40.93 -0.42 5.64
N ASP A 350 -41.83 -1.12 4.94
CA ASP A 350 -41.68 -1.55 3.54
C ASP A 350 -40.48 -2.47 3.27
N GLY A 351 -39.89 -3.05 4.32
CA GLY A 351 -38.90 -4.11 4.22
C GLY A 351 -39.55 -5.40 3.75
N MET A 352 -39.07 -5.93 2.63
CA MET A 352 -39.57 -7.16 2.01
C MET A 352 -38.58 -8.32 2.19
N PRO A 353 -39.05 -9.57 2.15
CA PRO A 353 -38.18 -10.74 2.09
C PRO A 353 -37.23 -10.64 0.90
N LYS A 354 -36.02 -11.20 1.03
CA LYS A 354 -35.01 -11.23 -0.03
C LYS A 354 -35.42 -12.12 -1.19
N ASP A 355 -36.10 -13.22 -0.88
CA ASP A 355 -36.51 -14.23 -1.84
C ASP A 355 -37.84 -14.90 -1.47
N LYS A 356 -38.30 -15.80 -2.34
CA LYS A 356 -39.55 -16.54 -2.17
C LYS A 356 -39.51 -17.44 -0.93
N ALA A 357 -38.36 -18.06 -0.62
CA ALA A 357 -38.25 -19.00 0.48
C ALA A 357 -38.35 -18.27 1.82
N GLU A 358 -37.63 -17.17 1.96
CA GLU A 358 -37.74 -16.28 3.12
C GLU A 358 -39.16 -15.73 3.26
N GLY A 359 -39.80 -15.34 2.15
CA GLY A 359 -41.18 -14.84 2.18
C GLY A 359 -42.21 -15.89 2.61
N LEU A 360 -42.04 -17.16 2.22
CA LEU A 360 -42.90 -18.26 2.67
C LEU A 360 -42.69 -18.55 4.16
N ASN A 361 -41.44 -18.57 4.63
CA ASN A 361 -41.12 -18.74 6.04
C ASN A 361 -41.68 -17.59 6.90
N TRP A 362 -41.58 -16.34 6.42
CA TRP A 362 -42.20 -15.20 7.09
C TRP A 362 -43.73 -15.35 7.18
N LEU A 363 -44.36 -15.86 6.12
CA LEU A 363 -45.81 -16.06 6.09
C LEU A 363 -46.24 -17.14 7.09
N GLU A 364 -45.51 -18.26 7.16
CA GLU A 364 -45.75 -19.34 8.12
C GLU A 364 -45.68 -18.83 9.57
N ILE A 365 -44.64 -18.07 9.91
CA ILE A 365 -44.50 -17.47 11.26
C ILE A 365 -45.67 -16.53 11.55
N LEU A 366 -46.09 -15.69 10.59
CA LEU A 366 -47.23 -14.79 10.80
C LEU A 366 -48.56 -15.56 10.91
N GLU A 367 -48.74 -16.66 10.18
CA GLU A 367 -49.91 -17.54 10.29
C GLU A 367 -49.99 -18.23 11.65
N GLU A 368 -48.87 -18.70 12.18
CA GLU A 368 -48.78 -19.24 13.54
C GLU A 368 -49.20 -18.20 14.59
N ASN A 369 -48.68 -16.97 14.47
CA ASN A 369 -49.06 -15.85 15.33
C ASN A 369 -50.54 -15.47 15.19
N LYS A 370 -51.10 -15.62 13.99
CA LYS A 370 -52.54 -15.42 13.74
C LYS A 370 -53.37 -16.43 14.53
N ILE A 371 -52.99 -17.71 14.44
CA ILE A 371 -53.67 -18.84 15.11
C ILE A 371 -53.60 -18.67 16.62
N ASN A 372 -52.42 -18.34 17.15
CA ASN A 372 -52.18 -18.20 18.58
C ASN A 372 -52.68 -16.86 19.15
N GLN A 373 -53.14 -15.93 18.30
CA GLN A 373 -53.63 -14.60 18.66
C GLN A 373 -52.65 -13.77 19.49
N THR A 374 -51.35 -14.00 19.31
CA THR A 374 -50.23 -13.36 20.02
C THR A 374 -49.99 -11.91 19.57
N ILE A 375 -50.55 -11.51 18.42
CA ILE A 375 -50.40 -10.16 17.85
C ILE A 375 -51.77 -9.66 17.38
N PRO A 376 -52.09 -8.34 17.49
CA PRO A 376 -53.36 -7.80 17.03
C PRO A 376 -53.69 -8.15 15.58
N GLN A 377 -54.85 -8.80 15.40
CA GLN A 377 -55.27 -9.40 14.13
C GLN A 377 -55.40 -8.38 12.99
N ASN A 378 -55.78 -7.14 13.31
CA ASN A 378 -55.89 -6.04 12.34
C ASN A 378 -54.51 -5.61 11.78
N ARG A 379 -53.48 -5.60 12.63
CA ARG A 379 -52.09 -5.27 12.27
C ARG A 379 -51.46 -6.41 11.47
N LEU A 380 -51.66 -7.64 11.95
CA LEU A 380 -51.17 -8.85 11.30
C LEU A 380 -51.79 -9.06 9.91
N GLY A 381 -53.10 -8.84 9.75
CA GLY A 381 -53.78 -8.94 8.47
C GLY A 381 -53.17 -8.04 7.39
N LYS A 382 -52.93 -6.76 7.70
CA LYS A 382 -52.33 -5.80 6.75
C LYS A 382 -50.93 -6.23 6.30
N ALA A 383 -50.12 -6.74 7.21
CA ALA A 383 -48.77 -7.20 6.90
C ALA A 383 -48.75 -8.49 6.07
N MET A 384 -49.64 -9.44 6.41
CA MET A 384 -49.81 -10.65 5.61
C MET A 384 -50.29 -10.35 4.19
N ASP A 385 -51.17 -9.36 4.01
CA ASP A 385 -51.64 -8.95 2.68
C ASP A 385 -50.48 -8.36 1.84
N LYS A 386 -49.64 -7.51 2.45
CA LYS A 386 -48.40 -7.03 1.81
C LYS A 386 -47.49 -8.19 1.40
N LEU A 387 -47.29 -9.16 2.29
CA LEU A 387 -46.41 -10.32 2.05
C LEU A 387 -46.97 -11.25 0.97
N LYS A 388 -48.28 -11.50 0.97
CA LYS A 388 -48.97 -12.28 -0.07
C LYS A 388 -48.87 -11.60 -1.43
N SER A 389 -49.08 -10.28 -1.49
CA SER A 389 -48.88 -9.51 -2.73
C SER A 389 -47.45 -9.61 -3.26
N PHE A 390 -46.45 -9.60 -2.37
CA PHE A 390 -45.06 -9.84 -2.74
C PHE A 390 -44.85 -11.25 -3.32
N LEU A 391 -45.35 -12.30 -2.66
CA LEU A 391 -45.24 -13.69 -3.13
C LEU A 391 -45.98 -13.93 -4.46
N GLU A 392 -47.13 -13.27 -4.65
CA GLU A 392 -47.89 -13.32 -5.91
C GLU A 392 -47.11 -12.76 -7.09
N LYS A 393 -46.21 -11.78 -6.89
CA LYS A 393 -45.34 -11.26 -7.95
C LYS A 393 -44.36 -12.32 -8.46
N PHE A 394 -43.94 -13.27 -7.61
CA PHE A 394 -43.14 -14.42 -8.04
C PHE A 394 -43.98 -15.43 -8.84
N ILE A 395 -45.23 -15.67 -8.43
CA ILE A 395 -46.15 -16.55 -9.17
C ILE A 395 -46.49 -15.94 -10.54
N LYS A 396 -46.71 -14.62 -10.63
CA LYS A 396 -46.94 -13.92 -11.90
C LYS A 396 -45.70 -13.94 -12.78
N ARG A 397 -44.49 -13.71 -12.25
CA ARG A 397 -43.22 -13.82 -13.00
C ARG A 397 -43.02 -15.21 -13.60
N VAL A 398 -43.41 -16.27 -12.89
CA VAL A 398 -43.36 -17.65 -13.38
C VAL A 398 -44.45 -17.92 -14.44
N LYS A 399 -45.63 -17.29 -14.34
CA LYS A 399 -46.69 -17.40 -15.37
C LYS A 399 -46.44 -16.57 -16.63
N THR A 400 -45.74 -15.42 -16.52
CA THR A 400 -45.34 -14.59 -17.67
C THR A 400 -44.05 -15.07 -18.32
N ALA A 401 -43.20 -15.79 -17.58
CA ALA A 401 -42.14 -16.61 -18.13
C ALA A 401 -42.75 -17.93 -18.61
N ASP A 402 -43.50 -17.87 -19.71
CA ASP A 402 -44.06 -19.03 -20.38
C ASP A 402 -42.90 -19.85 -20.98
N PHE A 403 -42.21 -20.60 -20.13
CA PHE A 403 -41.25 -21.61 -20.54
C PHE A 403 -42.04 -22.82 -21.05
N SER A 404 -42.52 -22.70 -22.28
CA SER A 404 -42.86 -23.88 -23.08
C SER A 404 -41.59 -24.74 -23.22
N LEU A 405 -41.70 -26.01 -22.84
CA LEU A 405 -40.63 -27.00 -22.98
C LEU A 405 -40.24 -27.18 -24.46
N ASP A 406 -41.16 -26.88 -25.38
CA ASP A 406 -40.91 -26.85 -26.81
C ASP A 406 -40.17 -25.57 -27.25
N GLY A 407 -40.46 -24.42 -26.62
CA GLY A 407 -39.72 -23.17 -26.85
C GLY A 407 -38.27 -23.22 -26.35
N LEU A 408 -38.01 -23.95 -25.26
CA LEU A 408 -36.65 -24.26 -24.79
C LEU A 408 -35.90 -25.17 -25.78
N LYS A 409 -36.57 -26.19 -26.34
CA LYS A 409 -36.00 -27.07 -27.36
C LYS A 409 -35.72 -26.35 -28.68
N GLU A 410 -36.55 -25.37 -29.06
CA GLU A 410 -36.30 -24.53 -30.23
C GLU A 410 -35.10 -23.60 -30.02
N LYS A 411 -35.02 -22.92 -28.89
CA LYS A 411 -33.85 -22.09 -28.56
C LYS A 411 -32.55 -22.92 -28.50
N ASP A 412 -32.59 -24.13 -27.97
CA ASP A 412 -31.43 -25.01 -27.91
C ASP A 412 -31.01 -25.50 -29.31
N LYS A 413 -31.97 -25.70 -30.23
CA LYS A 413 -31.68 -25.95 -31.66
C LYS A 413 -31.06 -24.72 -32.35
N GLU A 414 -31.57 -23.52 -32.08
CA GLU A 414 -31.03 -22.27 -32.64
C GLU A 414 -29.59 -21.99 -32.17
N ILE A 415 -29.33 -22.17 -30.87
CA ILE A 415 -28.00 -22.02 -30.27
C ILE A 415 -27.03 -23.04 -30.88
N ASN A 416 -27.45 -24.30 -31.04
CA ASN A 416 -26.62 -25.33 -31.67
C ASN A 416 -26.35 -25.07 -33.17
N GLN A 417 -27.31 -24.48 -33.90
CA GLN A 417 -27.10 -24.06 -35.30
C GLN A 417 -26.15 -22.86 -35.41
N GLN A 418 -26.26 -21.86 -34.53
CA GLN A 418 -25.33 -20.73 -34.48
C GLN A 418 -23.90 -21.17 -34.14
N THR A 419 -23.76 -22.15 -33.25
CA THR A 419 -22.46 -22.72 -32.85
C THR A 419 -21.81 -23.51 -34.01
N LYS A 420 -22.61 -24.25 -34.80
CA LYS A 420 -22.13 -24.91 -36.04
C LYS A 420 -21.72 -23.91 -37.13
N ARG A 421 -22.47 -22.82 -37.32
CA ARG A 421 -22.11 -21.75 -38.28
C ARG A 421 -20.84 -20.99 -37.90
N LYS A 422 -20.58 -20.79 -36.60
CA LYS A 422 -19.31 -20.19 -36.13
C LYS A 422 -18.11 -21.12 -36.36
N LYS A 423 -18.27 -22.44 -36.19
CA LYS A 423 -17.20 -23.42 -36.48
C LYS A 423 -16.89 -23.56 -37.98
N SER A 424 -17.88 -23.45 -38.88
CA SER A 424 -17.59 -23.52 -40.33
C SER A 424 -16.87 -22.26 -40.85
N LYS A 425 -17.21 -21.07 -40.34
CA LYS A 425 -16.49 -19.82 -40.67
C LYS A 425 -15.05 -19.79 -40.17
N SER A 426 -14.73 -20.53 -39.11
CA SER A 426 -13.36 -20.64 -38.59
C SER A 426 -12.46 -21.52 -39.48
N TYR A 427 -13.03 -22.48 -40.22
CA TYR A 427 -12.26 -23.39 -41.08
C TYR A 427 -11.94 -22.81 -42.47
N ASP A 428 -12.71 -21.83 -42.95
CA ASP A 428 -12.47 -21.15 -44.23
C ASP A 428 -11.48 -19.97 -44.13
N MET A 429 -11.05 -19.57 -42.93
CA MET A 429 -10.02 -18.52 -42.75
C MET A 429 -8.60 -19.07 -42.50
N GLU A 430 -8.41 -20.38 -42.46
CA GLU A 430 -7.09 -21.04 -42.31
C GLU A 430 -6.69 -21.85 -43.57
N ARG A 431 -7.11 -21.43 -44.77
CA ARG A 431 -6.59 -21.95 -46.04
C ARG A 431 -6.09 -20.87 -46.97
#